data_AF-U3TDI8-F1
#
_entry.id   AF-U3TDI8-F1
#
_cell.length_a   1.000
_cell.length_b   1.000
_cell.length_c   1.000
_cell.angle_alpha   90.00
_cell.angle_beta   90.00
_cell.angle_gamma   90.00
#
_symmetry.space_group_name_H-M   'P 1'
#
loop_
_entity.id
_entity.type
_entity.pdbx_description
1 polymer ?
#
loop_
_entity_poly.entity_id
_entity_poly.type
_entity_poly.pdbx_seq_one_letter_code
_entity_poly.pdbx_strand_id
1 'polypeptide(L)' 'MKKKLYGAQFHPEVSLTVNGKLMLKNFLFDIAGCSGTFTVQNREMECIREIKEKVGSSKVLVLLSGGVDSTVWTAL' A
#
# COMPACT_ATOMS: atom_id res chain seq x y z
N MET A 1 -1.68 -32.00 9.00
CA MET A 1 -1.81 -30.56 9.37
C MET A 1 -3.14 -30.03 8.84
N LYS A 2 -3.91 -29.26 9.63
CA LYS A 2 -5.12 -28.57 9.14
C LYS A 2 -4.73 -27.35 8.32
N LYS A 3 -5.34 -27.16 7.15
CA LYS A 3 -5.12 -25.98 6.30
C LYS A 3 -5.84 -24.75 6.88
N LYS A 4 -5.19 -23.58 6.85
CA LYS A 4 -5.75 -22.28 7.24
C LYS A 4 -6.57 -21.66 6.09
N LEU A 5 -7.66 -22.34 5.70
CA LEU A 5 -8.57 -21.87 4.65
C LEU A 5 -9.86 -21.32 5.26
N TYR A 6 -10.28 -20.15 4.80
CA TYR A 6 -11.44 -19.43 5.30
C TYR A 6 -12.27 -18.93 4.11
N GLY A 7 -13.60 -18.98 4.23
CA GLY A 7 -14.52 -18.46 3.23
C GLY A 7 -15.60 -17.61 3.91
N ALA A 8 -16.02 -16.54 3.25
CA ALA A 8 -17.12 -15.69 3.67
C ALA A 8 -18.11 -15.54 2.50
N GLN A 9 -19.40 -15.63 2.78
CA GLN A 9 -20.47 -15.44 1.78
C GLN A 9 -20.98 -13.99 1.74
N PHE A 10 -20.25 -13.07 2.36
CA PHE A 10 -20.53 -11.64 2.43
C PHE A 10 -19.22 -10.85 2.24
N HIS A 11 -19.34 -9.53 2.10
CA HIS A 11 -18.25 -8.61 1.75
C HIS A 11 -17.67 -7.92 3.00
N PRO A 12 -16.58 -8.42 3.62
CA PRO A 12 -15.97 -7.77 4.79
C PRO A 12 -15.27 -6.43 4.46
N GLU A 13 -15.09 -6.11 3.19
CA GLU A 13 -14.43 -4.89 2.70
C GLU A 13 -15.35 -3.66 2.69
N VAL A 14 -16.67 -3.85 2.68
CA VAL A 14 -17.63 -2.73 2.62
C VAL A 14 -17.95 -2.18 4.02
N SER A 15 -18.21 -0.88 4.10
CA SER A 15 -18.54 -0.19 5.36
C SER A 15 -19.83 -0.70 6.02
N LEU A 16 -20.74 -1.29 5.24
CA LEU A 16 -21.99 -1.87 5.72
C LEU A 16 -21.78 -3.13 6.59
N THR A 17 -20.65 -3.81 6.42
CA THR A 17 -20.32 -4.97 7.27
C THR A 17 -19.73 -4.46 8.57
N VAL A 18 -20.56 -4.42 9.61
CA VAL A 18 -20.12 -4.11 10.97
C VAL A 18 -18.96 -5.05 11.34
N ASN A 19 -17.84 -4.49 11.77
CA ASN A 19 -16.59 -5.21 12.07
C ASN A 19 -15.88 -5.88 10.86
N GLY A 20 -16.26 -5.60 9.61
CA GLY A 20 -15.59 -6.16 8.43
C GLY A 20 -14.07 -5.86 8.39
N LYS A 21 -13.69 -4.63 8.76
CA LYS A 21 -12.28 -4.23 8.93
C LYS A 21 -11.55 -5.04 10.01
N LEU A 22 -12.23 -5.39 11.11
CA LEU A 22 -11.64 -6.24 12.17
C LEU A 22 -11.41 -7.66 11.66
N MET A 23 -12.35 -8.21 10.88
CA MET A 23 -12.17 -9.52 10.25
C MET A 23 -10.95 -9.55 9.33
N LEU A 24 -10.80 -8.55 8.47
CA LEU A 24 -9.64 -8.43 7.57
C LEU A 24 -8.33 -8.26 8.37
N LYS A 25 -8.36 -7.50 9.46
CA LYS A 25 -7.20 -7.36 10.37
C LYS A 25 -6.79 -8.72 10.95
N ASN A 26 -7.73 -9.48 11.51
CA ASN A 26 -7.43 -10.79 12.10
C ASN A 26 -6.86 -11.75 11.05
N PHE A 27 -7.39 -11.70 9.83
CA PHE A 27 -6.85 -12.52 8.73
C PHE A 27 -5.41 -12.14 8.37
N LEU A 28 -5.15 -10.85 8.14
CA LEU A 28 -3.82 -10.39 7.72
C LEU A 28 -2.78 -10.58 8.82
N PHE A 29 -3.07 -10.21 10.06
CA PHE A 29 -2.06 -10.15 11.13
C PHE A 29 -1.99 -11.44 11.95
N ASP A 30 -3.12 -12.01 12.37
CA ASP A 30 -3.11 -13.15 13.29
C ASP A 30 -3.03 -14.49 12.54
N ILE A 31 -3.71 -14.60 11.39
CA ILE A 31 -3.78 -15.85 10.62
C ILE A 31 -2.61 -15.96 9.63
N ALA A 32 -2.43 -14.94 8.79
CA ALA A 32 -1.42 -14.88 7.73
C ALA A 32 -0.06 -14.38 8.20
N GLY A 33 0.01 -13.66 9.34
CA GLY A 33 1.27 -13.21 9.93
C GLY A 33 1.92 -12.02 9.22
N CYS A 34 1.15 -11.18 8.53
CA CYS A 34 1.66 -9.96 7.92
C CYS A 34 2.19 -8.99 8.99
N SER A 35 3.30 -8.31 8.70
CA SER A 35 3.97 -7.40 9.65
C SER A 35 3.47 -5.96 9.63
N GLY A 36 2.63 -5.59 8.66
CA GLY A 36 2.12 -4.22 8.52
C GLY A 36 3.16 -3.20 8.03
N THR A 37 4.25 -3.65 7.42
CA THR A 37 5.32 -2.77 6.90
C THR A 37 4.94 -2.00 5.63
N PHE A 38 3.78 -2.29 5.02
CA PHE A 38 3.26 -1.58 3.85
C PHE A 38 2.62 -0.24 4.25
N THR A 39 3.43 0.65 4.81
CA THR A 39 3.05 2.01 5.19
C THR A 39 3.45 3.01 4.11
N VAL A 40 2.82 4.19 4.10
CA VAL A 40 3.16 5.25 3.14
C VAL A 40 4.63 5.66 3.30
N GLN A 41 5.12 5.78 4.53
CA GLN A 41 6.49 6.17 4.84
C GLN A 41 7.52 5.16 4.33
N ASN A 42 7.29 3.86 4.55
CA ASN A 42 8.21 2.83 4.06
C ASN A 42 8.23 2.79 2.54
N ARG A 43 7.07 2.99 1.91
CA ARG A 43 6.96 3.01 0.45
C ARG A 43 7.53 4.26 -0.18
N GLU A 44 7.42 5.40 0.47
CA GLU A 44 8.05 6.65 0.04
C GLU A 44 9.58 6.49 0.02
N MET A 45 10.16 5.96 1.09
CA MET A 45 11.60 5.67 1.15
C MET A 45 12.03 4.69 0.06
N GLU A 46 11.26 3.61 -0.15
CA GLU A 46 11.55 2.63 -1.20
C GLU A 46 11.42 3.23 -2.60
N CYS A 47 10.39 4.05 -2.84
CA CYS A 47 10.19 4.73 -4.12
C CYS A 47 11.34 5.70 -4.43
N ILE A 48 11.79 6.50 -3.45
CA ILE A 48 12.96 7.38 -3.60
C ILE A 48 14.21 6.55 -3.94
N ARG A 49 14.40 5.41 -3.27
CA ARG A 49 15.53 4.51 -3.53
C ARG A 49 15.49 3.98 -4.97
N GLU A 50 14.34 3.46 -5.41
CA GLU A 50 14.13 2.94 -6.76
C GLU A 50 14.32 4.03 -7.84
N ILE A 51 13.79 5.24 -7.62
CA ILE A 51 13.94 6.37 -8.54
C ILE A 51 15.42 6.74 -8.67
N LYS A 52 16.13 6.87 -7.55
CA LYS A 52 17.57 7.20 -7.55
C LYS A 52 18.40 6.14 -8.28
N GLU A 53 18.11 4.86 -8.03
CA GLU A 53 18.78 3.74 -8.71
C GLU A 53 18.54 3.77 -10.22
N LYS A 54 17.31 4.08 -10.65
CA LYS A 54 16.93 4.08 -12.06
C LYS A 54 17.38 5.32 -12.83
N VAL A 55 17.36 6.50 -12.20
CA VAL A 55 17.72 7.78 -12.82
C VAL A 55 19.23 7.99 -12.82
N GLY A 56 19.92 7.58 -11.74
CA GLY A 56 21.34 7.83 -11.55
C GLY A 56 21.66 9.31 -11.61
N SER A 57 22.53 9.70 -12.56
CA SER A 57 22.92 11.09 -12.81
C SER A 57 22.15 11.76 -13.95
N SER A 58 21.12 11.10 -14.50
CA SER A 58 20.34 11.63 -15.61
C SER A 58 19.43 12.77 -15.16
N LYS A 59 19.14 13.72 -16.06
CA LYS A 59 18.15 14.76 -15.79
C LYS A 59 16.74 14.21 -16.01
N VAL A 60 15.82 14.52 -15.10
CA VAL A 60 14.39 14.21 -15.21
C VAL A 60 13.62 15.50 -15.49
N LEU A 61 12.78 15.48 -16.51
CA LEU A 61 11.84 16.57 -16.80
C LEU A 61 10.46 16.18 -16.30
N VAL A 62 9.82 17.07 -15.54
CA VAL A 62 8.43 16.92 -15.09
C VAL A 62 7.62 18.11 -15.60
N LEU A 63 6.48 17.83 -16.21
CA LEU A 63 5.53 18.85 -16.63
C LEU A 63 4.46 19.01 -15.53
N LEU A 64 4.50 20.14 -14.83
CA LEU A 64 3.62 20.43 -13.71
C LEU A 64 2.29 21.03 -14.18
N SER A 65 1.19 20.32 -13.97
CA SER A 65 -0.16 20.81 -14.33
C SER A 65 -0.86 21.57 -13.20
N GLY A 66 -0.36 21.45 -11.96
CA GLY A 66 -0.99 22.00 -10.76
C GLY A 66 -2.00 21.04 -10.10
N GLY A 67 -2.28 19.89 -10.71
CA GLY A 67 -3.05 18.81 -10.07
C GLY A 67 -2.27 18.14 -8.96
N VAL A 68 -2.98 17.60 -7.96
CA VAL A 68 -2.40 16.96 -6.76
C VAL A 68 -1.31 15.95 -7.12
N ASP A 69 -1.58 15.08 -8.09
CA ASP A 69 -0.63 14.03 -8.49
C ASP A 69 0.67 14.62 -9.06
N SER A 70 0.56 15.62 -9.96
CA SER A 70 1.73 16.26 -10.57
C SER A 70 2.57 17.03 -9.56
N THR A 71 1.93 17.62 -8.54
CA THR A 71 2.59 18.35 -7.47
C THR A 71 3.29 17.38 -6.51
N VAL A 72 2.65 16.27 -6.12
CA VAL A 72 3.26 15.23 -5.30
C VAL A 72 4.46 14.61 -6.01
N TRP A 73 4.34 14.30 -7.30
CA TRP A 73 5.46 13.77 -8.09
C TRP A 73 6.64 14.74 -8.18
N THR A 74 6.38 16.05 -8.28
CA THR A 74 7.44 17.06 -8.35
C THR A 74 8.14 17.25 -7.00
N ALA A 75 7.46 17.00 -5.88
CA ALA A 75 8.00 17.14 -4.53
C ALA A 75 8.76 15.90 -4.04
N LEU A 76 8.45 14.71 -4.60
CA LEU A 76 9.07 13.42 -4.28
C LEU A 76 10.49 13.29 -4.85
#